data_AF-A0A1W2BH41-F1
#
_entry.id   AF-A0A1W2BH41-F1
#
_cell.length_a   1.000
_cell.length_b   1.000
_cell.length_c   1.000
_cell.angle_alpha   90.00
_cell.angle_beta   90.00
_cell.angle_gamma   90.00
#
_symmetry.space_group_name_H-M   'P 1'
#
loop_
_entity.id
_entity.type
_entity.pdbx_description
1 polymer ?
#
loop_
_entity_poly.entity_id
_entity_poly.type
_entity_poly.pdbx_seq_one_letter_code
_entity_poly.pdbx_strand_id
1 'polypeptide(L)' 'MAAVLLHPIPLPRTYAGAMTRIVLVGSLLWLLALVATLVVPGWHTGDRSWWPWTCVTGLTLGLLGWGYLRRGRGNAEQA' A
#
# COMPACT_ATOMS: atom_id res chain seq x y z
N MET A 1 7.57 -16.93 -33.89
CA MET A 1 7.98 -16.17 -32.68
C MET A 1 6.89 -15.22 -32.14
N ALA A 2 5.70 -15.13 -32.75
CA ALA A 2 4.58 -14.31 -32.23
C ALA A 2 3.63 -15.04 -31.25
N ALA A 3 3.70 -16.38 -31.16
CA ALA A 3 2.71 -17.18 -30.42
C ALA A 3 2.94 -17.22 -28.89
N VAL A 4 4.11 -16.82 -28.38
CA VAL A 4 4.41 -16.80 -26.94
C VAL A 4 3.72 -15.62 -26.22
N LEU A 5 3.37 -14.55 -26.93
CA LEU A 5 2.73 -13.36 -26.35
C LEU A 5 1.23 -13.54 -26.10
N LEU A 6 0.59 -14.58 -26.64
CA LEU A 6 -0.85 -14.83 -26.52
C LEU A 6 -1.20 -15.94 -25.54
N HIS A 7 -0.23 -16.52 -24.83
CA HIS A 7 -0.56 -17.49 -23.79
C HIS A 7 -1.13 -16.73 -22.57
N PRO A 8 -2.43 -16.83 -22.26
CA PRO A 8 -2.97 -16.26 -21.03
C PRO A 8 -2.25 -16.95 -19.86
N ILE A 9 -1.47 -16.20 -19.10
CA ILE A 9 -0.90 -16.72 -17.86
C ILE A 9 -2.12 -17.04 -16.98
N PRO A 10 -2.32 -18.30 -16.56
CA PRO A 10 -3.40 -18.63 -15.64
C PRO A 10 -3.08 -17.91 -14.33
N LEU A 11 -3.66 -16.74 -14.16
CA LEU A 11 -3.54 -15.96 -12.96
C LEU A 11 -4.46 -16.63 -11.91
N PRO A 12 -3.94 -17.34 -10.89
CA PRO A 12 -4.77 -17.86 -9.81
C PRO A 12 -5.69 -16.76 -9.25
N ARG A 13 -6.96 -17.10 -9.00
CA ARG A 13 -8.01 -16.18 -8.50
C ARG A 13 -7.67 -15.47 -7.17
N THR A 14 -6.50 -15.70 -6.61
CA THR A 14 -6.02 -15.26 -5.31
C THR A 14 -5.55 -13.79 -5.28
N TYR A 15 -5.33 -13.13 -6.42
CA TYR A 15 -4.70 -11.80 -6.44
C TYR A 15 -5.59 -10.64 -5.98
N ALA A 16 -6.91 -10.74 -6.16
CA ALA A 16 -7.83 -9.67 -5.76
C ALA A 16 -7.80 -9.45 -4.23
N GLY A 17 -7.75 -10.54 -3.47
CA GLY A 17 -7.55 -10.49 -2.02
C GLY A 17 -6.12 -10.11 -1.64
N ALA A 18 -5.13 -10.47 -2.46
CA ALA A 18 -3.72 -10.17 -2.21
C ALA A 18 -3.44 -8.66 -2.27
N MET A 19 -3.99 -7.93 -3.26
CA MET A 19 -3.79 -6.48 -3.38
C MET A 19 -4.33 -5.73 -2.15
N THR A 20 -5.54 -6.08 -1.71
CA THR A 20 -6.14 -5.51 -0.50
C THR A 20 -5.29 -5.80 0.74
N ARG A 21 -4.75 -7.02 0.85
CA ARG A 21 -3.86 -7.40 1.95
C ARG A 21 -2.54 -6.62 1.92
N ILE A 22 -1.93 -6.43 0.76
CA ILE A 22 -0.68 -5.65 0.61
C ILE A 22 -0.91 -4.21 1.06
N VAL A 23 -1.99 -3.58 0.60
CA VAL A 23 -2.31 -2.19 1.00
C VAL A 23 -2.57 -2.10 2.50
N LEU A 24 -3.28 -3.06 3.09
CA LEU A 24 -3.53 -3.10 4.53
C LEU A 24 -2.23 -3.24 5.32
N VAL A 25 -1.36 -4.18 4.95
CA VAL A 25 -0.06 -4.40 5.60
C VAL A 25 0.83 -3.16 5.47
N GLY A 26 0.93 -2.56 4.28
CA GLY A 26 1.66 -1.31 4.08
C GLY A 26 1.13 -0.16 4.92
N SER A 27 -0.20 -0.04 5.03
CA SER A 27 -0.84 0.98 5.89
C SER A 27 -0.50 0.76 7.36
N LEU A 28 -0.55 -0.49 7.84
CA LEU A 28 -0.20 -0.84 9.22
C LEU A 28 1.28 -0.56 9.51
N LEU A 29 2.18 -0.86 8.57
CA LEU A 29 3.60 -0.54 8.71
C LEU A 29 3.84 0.98 8.81
N TRP A 30 3.15 1.79 7.99
CA TRP A 30 3.23 3.24 8.08
C TRP A 30 2.65 3.79 9.39
N LEU A 31 1.58 3.19 9.90
CA LEU A 31 1.03 3.54 11.21
C LEU A 31 2.03 3.23 12.33
N LEU A 32 2.65 2.05 12.29
CA LEU A 32 3.69 1.67 13.26
C LEU A 32 4.90 2.60 13.18
N ALA A 33 5.33 2.96 11.97
CA ALA A 33 6.41 3.92 11.76
C ALA A 33 6.04 5.30 12.33
N LEU A 34 4.81 5.79 12.09
CA LEU A 34 4.33 7.05 12.65
C LEU A 34 4.38 7.03 14.19
N VAL A 35 3.88 5.96 14.80
CA VAL A 35 3.93 5.79 16.27
C VAL A 35 5.37 5.80 16.75
N ALA A 36 6.27 5.03 16.12
CA ALA A 36 7.67 4.99 16.49
C ALA A 36 8.36 6.36 16.36
N THR A 37 8.10 7.09 15.26
CA THR A 37 8.59 8.45 15.07
C THR A 37 8.10 9.36 16.19
N LEU A 38 6.80 9.37 16.52
CA LEU A 38 6.25 10.24 17.54
C LEU A 38 6.75 9.92 18.95
N VAL A 39 6.93 8.64 19.28
CA VAL A 39 7.44 8.16 20.58
C VAL A 39 8.90 8.55 20.80
N VAL A 40 9.68 8.73 19.72
CA VAL A 40 11.10 9.10 19.80
C VAL A 40 11.29 10.56 19.36
N PRO A 41 11.35 11.54 20.28
CA PRO A 41 11.43 12.96 19.93
C PRO A 41 12.58 13.30 18.98
N GLY A 42 13.73 12.63 19.15
CA GLY A 42 14.91 12.84 18.29
C GLY A 42 14.74 12.41 16.82
N TRP A 43 13.62 11.76 16.47
CA TRP A 43 13.31 11.35 15.10
C TRP A 43 12.45 12.36 14.34
N HIS A 44 11.90 13.37 15.01
CA HIS A 44 11.07 14.42 14.38
C HIS A 44 11.42 15.85 14.78
N THR A 45 12.54 16.07 15.44
CA THR A 45 13.05 17.41 15.74
C THR A 45 14.10 17.89 14.73
N GLY A 46 14.24 19.21 14.55
CA GLY A 46 15.23 19.83 13.67
C GLY A 46 15.04 19.44 12.20
N ASP A 47 16.13 19.08 11.53
CA ASP A 47 16.17 18.68 10.12
C ASP A 47 15.35 17.40 9.80
N ARG A 48 14.89 16.69 10.83
CA ARG A 48 14.11 15.44 10.71
C ARG A 48 12.61 15.64 10.92
N SER A 49 12.15 16.87 11.11
CA SER A 49 10.74 17.22 11.31
C SER A 49 9.79 16.80 10.19
N TRP A 50 10.32 16.41 9.02
CA TRP A 50 9.55 15.86 7.90
C TRP A 50 9.19 14.38 8.05
N TRP A 51 9.86 13.61 8.92
CA TRP A 51 9.62 12.16 9.10
C TRP A 51 8.17 11.78 9.45
N PRO A 52 7.49 12.48 10.40
CA PRO A 52 6.08 12.21 10.69
C PRO A 52 5.19 12.41 9.46
N TRP A 53 5.46 13.45 8.67
CA TRP A 53 4.67 13.76 7.47
C TRP A 53 4.81 12.70 6.38
N THR A 54 5.99 12.09 6.23
CA THR A 54 6.17 10.91 5.38
C THR A 54 5.29 9.75 5.83
N CYS A 55 5.27 9.48 7.15
CA CYS A 55 4.44 8.41 7.69
C CYS A 55 2.94 8.69 7.54
N VAL A 56 2.51 9.93 7.79
CA VAL A 56 1.13 10.38 7.55
C VAL A 56 0.75 10.24 6.09
N THR A 57 1.64 10.60 5.16
CA THR A 57 1.40 10.46 3.72
C THR A 57 1.25 8.99 3.32
N GLY A 58 2.16 8.12 3.77
CA GLY A 58 2.08 6.68 3.52
C GLY A 58 0.82 6.04 4.08
N LEU A 59 0.43 6.39 5.31
CA LEU A 59 -0.80 5.92 5.94
C LEU A 59 -2.04 6.42 5.18
N THR A 60 -2.07 7.69 4.79
CA THR A 60 -3.19 8.30 4.05
C THR A 60 -3.35 7.63 2.68
N LEU A 61 -2.27 7.47 1.93
CA LEU A 61 -2.28 6.77 0.64
C LEU A 61 -2.74 5.31 0.79
N GLY A 62 -2.30 4.63 1.85
CA GLY A 62 -2.74 3.28 2.17
C GLY A 62 -4.26 3.19 2.45
N LEU A 63 -4.80 4.10 3.26
CA LEU A 63 -6.25 4.16 3.55
C LEU A 63 -7.07 4.52 2.32
N LEU A 64 -6.59 5.46 1.48
CA LEU A 64 -7.22 5.81 0.22
C LEU A 64 -7.21 4.62 -0.75
N GLY A 65 -6.07 3.93 -0.88
CA GLY A 65 -5.94 2.71 -1.68
C GLY A 65 -6.88 1.61 -1.20
N TRP A 66 -6.94 1.35 0.10
CA TRP A 66 -7.87 0.38 0.68
C TRP A 66 -9.33 0.77 0.41
N GLY A 67 -9.66 2.05 0.54
CA GLY A 67 -10.97 2.60 0.21
C GLY A 67 -11.34 2.55 -1.27
N TYR A 68 -10.35 2.54 -2.16
CA TYR A 68 -10.53 2.33 -3.58
C TYR A 68 -10.77 0.85 -3.90
N LEU A 69 -9.95 -0.05 -3.34
CA LEU A 69 -10.06 -1.50 -3.53
C LEU A 69 -11.39 -2.05 -2.98
N ARG A 70 -11.79 -1.64 -1.77
CA ARG A 70 -13.06 -2.09 -1.12
C ARG A 70 -14.32 -1.72 -1.92
N ARG A 71 -14.24 -0.69 -2.77
CA ARG A 71 -15.35 -0.24 -3.63
C ARG A 71 -15.44 -1.03 -4.94
N GLY A 72 -14.65 -2.11 -5.09
CA GLY A 72 -14.63 -2.95 -6.28
C GLY A 72 -13.93 -2.32 -7.49
N ARG A 73 -13.31 -1.14 -7.33
CA ARG A 73 -12.58 -0.43 -8.40
C ARG A 73 -11.12 -0.88 -8.54
N GLY A 74 -10.66 -1.71 -7.61
CA GLY A 74 -9.32 -2.30 -7.56
C GLY A 74 -9.12 -3.53 -8.42
N ASN A 75 -10.01 -3.78 -9.37
CA ASN A 75 -10.10 -5.07 -10.01
C ASN A 75 -9.10 -5.17 -11.17
N ALA A 76 -7.93 -5.75 -10.91
CA ALA A 76 -7.11 -6.38 -11.95
C ALA A 76 -7.81 -7.63 -12.57
N GLU A 77 -9.04 -7.94 -12.13
CA GLU A 77 -9.89 -9.01 -12.66
C GLU A 77 -10.88 -8.52 -13.75
N GLN A 78 -10.84 -7.25 -14.17
CA GLN A 78 -11.61 -6.75 -15.33
C GLN A 78 -10.81 -6.60 -16.64
N ALA A 79 -9.58 -7.11 -16.72
CA ALA A 79 -8.76 -7.09 -17.93
C ALA A 79 -8.56 -8.50 -18.50
#